data_AF-A0A2X1SJS6-F1
#
_entry.id   AF-A0A2X1SJS6-F1
#
_cell.length_a   1.000
_cell.length_b   1.000
_cell.length_c   1.000
_cell.angle_alpha   90.00
_cell.angle_beta   90.00
_cell.angle_gamma   90.00
#
_symmetry.space_group_name_H-M   'P 1'
#
loop_
_entity.id
_entity.type
_entity.pdbx_description
1 polymer ?
#
loop_
_entity_poly.entity_id
_entity_poly.type
_entity_poly.pdbx_seq_one_letter_code
_entity_poly.pdbx_strand_id
1 'polypeptide(L)'
;MPFTRFRHQGGMMRRHAPERYYHTRVKRGVTGMHDTWLILGGQQWEADRELARETVSLRITGTNGQLPRRALQSTLLDRCESISATPLTVRNLCRPTLPAYPPAEDRYHWRVMSHLGTRFLNMMSSAEVLRGTLSLYNWREDELNNRRLDAILAVSHHRIQRFEQGFLLRGLDIEVTLDGSRFTGAGDVHLFGDMLNRFFRTVCRYESVQPADAHCST
;
A
#
# COMPACT_ATOMS: atom_id res chain seq x y z
N MET A 1 -13.62 18.26 -13.91
CA MET A 1 -12.34 17.78 -13.34
C MET A 1 -12.57 16.83 -12.18
N PRO A 2 -11.70 15.84 -11.89
CA PRO A 2 -11.80 15.02 -10.69
C PRO A 2 -11.58 15.86 -9.43
N PHE A 3 -12.43 15.69 -8.42
CA PHE A 3 -12.38 16.41 -7.14
C PHE A 3 -11.04 16.25 -6.39
N THR A 4 -10.39 15.10 -6.55
CA THR A 4 -9.12 14.80 -5.88
C THR A 4 -7.97 15.70 -6.37
N ARG A 5 -7.99 16.17 -7.63
CA ARG A 5 -6.87 16.96 -8.19
C ARG A 5 -6.61 18.28 -7.47
N PHE A 6 -7.64 18.95 -6.96
CA PHE A 6 -7.47 20.22 -6.25
C PHE A 6 -7.50 20.06 -4.71
N ARG A 7 -8.06 18.96 -4.17
CA ARG A 7 -8.02 18.71 -2.72
C ARG A 7 -6.63 18.36 -2.20
N HIS A 8 -5.82 17.65 -2.99
CA HIS A 8 -4.44 17.30 -2.62
C HIS A 8 -3.49 18.51 -2.57
N GLN A 9 -3.90 19.67 -3.11
CA GLN A 9 -3.14 20.92 -3.02
C GLN A 9 -3.42 21.75 -1.75
N GLY A 10 -4.20 21.20 -0.81
CA GLY A 10 -4.33 21.74 0.54
C GLY A 10 -5.17 23.02 0.64
N GLY A 11 -6.45 22.88 0.98
CA GLY A 11 -7.28 23.86 1.72
C GLY A 11 -7.58 25.25 1.13
N MET A 12 -6.64 25.90 0.45
CA MET A 12 -6.72 27.31 0.01
C MET A 12 -7.58 27.52 -1.25
N MET A 13 -8.14 26.46 -1.84
CA MET A 13 -8.96 26.55 -3.06
C MET A 13 -10.48 26.46 -2.83
N ARG A 14 -11.02 26.77 -1.64
CA ARG A 14 -12.48 26.99 -1.54
C ARG A 14 -12.98 28.08 -2.50
N ARG A 15 -12.12 29.05 -2.85
CA ARG A 15 -12.39 30.13 -3.83
C ARG A 15 -12.00 29.79 -5.28
N HIS A 16 -11.27 28.70 -5.51
CA HIS A 16 -10.78 28.27 -6.84
C HIS A 16 -11.27 26.87 -7.22
N ALA A 17 -12.34 26.38 -6.57
CA ALA A 17 -12.96 25.13 -6.98
C ALA A 17 -13.45 25.29 -8.43
N PRO A 18 -13.07 24.38 -9.35
CA PRO A 18 -13.52 24.48 -10.74
C PRO A 18 -15.04 24.49 -10.83
N GLU A 19 -15.59 25.23 -11.79
CA GLU A 19 -17.04 25.39 -11.97
C GLU A 19 -17.76 24.06 -12.24
N ARG A 20 -17.04 23.07 -12.79
CA ARG A 20 -17.50 21.69 -12.99
C ARG A 20 -16.49 20.67 -12.48
N TYR A 21 -16.89 19.90 -11.47
CA TYR A 21 -16.14 18.77 -10.97
C TYR A 21 -17.00 17.53 -10.78
N TYR A 22 -16.34 16.40 -10.59
CA TYR A 22 -17.01 15.17 -10.20
C TYR A 22 -16.23 14.48 -9.08
N HIS A 23 -16.95 13.76 -8.25
CA HIS A 23 -16.40 12.93 -7.18
C HIS A 23 -16.98 11.53 -7.32
N THR A 24 -16.13 10.52 -7.14
CA THR A 24 -16.56 9.12 -7.13
C THR A 24 -16.51 8.57 -5.71
N ARG A 25 -17.53 7.80 -5.34
CA ARG A 25 -17.52 7.00 -4.10
C ARG A 25 -17.71 5.55 -4.46
N VAL A 26 -16.94 4.69 -3.82
CA VAL A 26 -17.12 3.25 -3.92
C VAL A 26 -17.62 2.76 -2.58
N LYS A 27 -18.68 1.97 -2.58
CA LYS A 27 -19.22 1.31 -1.37
C LYS A 27 -19.44 -0.17 -1.67
N ARG A 28 -19.13 -1.02 -0.71
CA ARG A 28 -19.45 -2.45 -0.81
C ARG A 28 -20.96 -2.63 -0.64
N GLY A 29 -21.60 -3.24 -1.63
CA GLY A 29 -23.00 -3.60 -1.62
C GLY A 29 -23.26 -4.90 -0.85
N VAL A 30 -24.53 -5.26 -0.67
CA VAL A 30 -24.98 -6.43 0.12
C VAL A 30 -24.56 -7.77 -0.48
N THR A 31 -24.36 -7.82 -1.80
CA THR A 31 -23.88 -9.01 -2.52
C THR A 31 -22.36 -9.19 -2.42
N GLY A 32 -21.67 -8.28 -1.74
CA GLY A 32 -20.20 -8.24 -1.67
C GLY A 32 -19.52 -7.61 -2.89
N MET A 33 -20.30 -7.19 -3.91
CA MET A 33 -19.80 -6.39 -5.05
C MET A 33 -19.63 -4.92 -4.65
N HIS A 34 -18.97 -4.13 -5.49
CA HIS A 34 -18.71 -2.71 -5.23
C HIS A 34 -19.61 -1.83 -6.10
N ASP A 35 -20.42 -1.01 -5.46
CA ASP A 35 -21.24 0.00 -6.12
C ASP A 35 -20.42 1.29 -6.27
N THR A 36 -20.34 1.80 -7.49
CA THR A 36 -19.64 3.06 -7.81
C THR A 36 -20.67 4.16 -8.02
N TRP A 37 -20.59 5.19 -7.19
CA TRP A 37 -21.41 6.38 -7.26
C TRP A 37 -20.62 7.50 -7.92
N LEU A 38 -21.18 8.08 -8.97
CA LEU A 38 -20.69 9.31 -9.58
C LEU A 38 -21.51 10.49 -9.06
N ILE A 39 -20.83 11.45 -8.45
CA ILE A 39 -21.42 12.67 -7.92
C ILE A 39 -20.89 13.83 -8.74
N LEU A 40 -21.77 14.53 -9.43
CA LEU A 40 -21.43 15.76 -10.15
C LEU A 40 -21.61 16.95 -9.20
N GLY A 41 -20.67 17.88 -9.21
CA GLY A 41 -20.71 19.05 -8.32
C GLY A 41 -20.01 20.25 -8.93
N GLY A 42 -20.40 21.45 -8.50
CA GLY A 42 -19.91 22.72 -9.03
C GLY A 42 -21.06 23.69 -9.31
N GLN A 43 -20.80 24.99 -9.17
CA GLN A 43 -21.84 26.02 -9.24
C GLN A 43 -22.57 26.05 -10.60
N GLN A 44 -21.88 25.69 -11.69
CA GLN A 44 -22.53 25.60 -13.01
C GLN A 44 -23.45 24.39 -13.14
N TRP A 45 -23.14 23.23 -12.54
CA TRP A 45 -24.07 22.10 -12.54
C TRP A 45 -25.34 22.39 -11.70
N GLU A 46 -25.24 23.26 -10.70
CA GLU A 46 -26.40 23.69 -9.92
C GLU A 46 -27.24 24.74 -10.65
N ALA A 47 -26.61 25.65 -11.39
CA ALA A 47 -27.29 26.63 -12.24
C ALA A 47 -27.95 26.00 -13.49
N ASP A 48 -27.32 24.98 -14.08
CA ASP A 48 -27.79 24.25 -15.25
C ASP A 48 -28.90 23.21 -14.92
N ARG A 49 -29.36 23.12 -13.66
CA ARG A 49 -30.44 22.19 -13.22
C ARG A 49 -31.77 22.36 -13.96
N GLU A 50 -31.97 23.44 -14.68
CA GLU A 50 -33.14 23.68 -15.53
C GLU A 50 -33.11 22.87 -16.85
N LEU A 51 -31.96 22.30 -17.23
CA LEU A 51 -31.84 21.40 -18.38
C LEU A 51 -32.41 20.02 -18.04
N ALA A 52 -33.57 19.69 -18.64
CA ALA A 52 -34.29 18.45 -18.38
C ALA A 52 -33.53 17.16 -18.76
N ARG A 53 -32.48 17.24 -19.60
CA ARG A 53 -31.66 16.10 -20.03
C ARG A 53 -30.23 16.52 -20.37
N GLU A 54 -29.26 15.92 -19.69
CA GLU A 54 -27.84 16.04 -19.99
C GLU A 54 -27.25 14.65 -20.23
N THR A 55 -26.36 14.53 -21.23
CA THR A 55 -25.68 13.26 -21.54
C THR A 55 -24.23 13.33 -21.06
N VAL A 56 -23.83 12.37 -20.22
CA VAL A 56 -22.46 12.28 -19.70
C VAL A 56 -21.75 11.07 -20.32
N SER A 57 -20.63 11.32 -20.98
CA SER A 57 -19.74 10.25 -21.47
C SER A 57 -18.77 9.82 -20.38
N LEU A 58 -18.74 8.53 -20.07
CA LEU A 58 -17.94 7.94 -19.00
C LEU A 58 -16.94 6.94 -19.57
N ARG A 59 -15.67 7.06 -19.15
CA ARG A 59 -14.64 6.05 -19.40
C ARG A 59 -14.32 5.34 -18.09
N ILE A 60 -14.68 4.07 -17.99
CA ILE A 60 -14.59 3.27 -16.76
C ILE A 60 -13.73 2.04 -17.03
N THR A 61 -12.77 1.77 -16.14
CA THR A 61 -12.00 0.53 -16.15
C THR A 61 -12.56 -0.41 -15.09
N GLY A 62 -13.01 -1.60 -15.51
CA GLY A 62 -13.55 -2.63 -14.64
C GLY A 62 -12.54 -3.75 -14.37
N THR A 63 -12.76 -4.47 -13.26
CA THR A 63 -12.07 -5.74 -12.98
C THR A 63 -13.08 -6.79 -12.56
N ASN A 64 -12.72 -8.05 -12.74
CA ASN A 64 -13.54 -9.19 -12.36
C ASN A 64 -13.38 -9.45 -10.85
N GLY A 65 -14.47 -9.28 -10.10
CA GLY A 65 -14.47 -9.47 -8.64
C GLY A 65 -14.59 -10.93 -8.22
N GLN A 66 -15.81 -11.43 -8.09
CA GLN A 66 -16.13 -12.74 -7.51
C GLN A 66 -15.96 -13.91 -8.49
N LEU A 67 -14.83 -13.98 -9.21
CA LEU A 67 -14.54 -15.13 -10.06
C LEU A 67 -14.14 -16.35 -9.20
N PRO A 68 -14.69 -17.55 -9.46
CA PRO A 68 -14.33 -18.74 -8.69
C PRO A 68 -12.87 -19.13 -8.94
N ARG A 69 -12.17 -19.56 -7.87
CA ARG A 69 -10.76 -19.99 -7.90
C ARG A 69 -10.46 -21.03 -9.00
N ARG A 70 -11.39 -21.95 -9.25
CA ARG A 70 -11.24 -22.99 -10.27
C ARG A 70 -11.16 -22.42 -11.69
N ALA A 71 -11.91 -21.34 -11.97
CA ALA A 71 -11.86 -20.67 -13.27
C ALA A 71 -10.47 -20.04 -13.53
N LEU A 72 -9.81 -19.52 -12.49
CA LEU A 72 -8.46 -18.94 -12.58
C LEU A 72 -7.33 -19.97 -12.72
N GLN A 73 -7.58 -21.23 -12.32
CA GLN A 73 -6.60 -22.31 -12.50
C GLN A 73 -6.62 -22.84 -13.93
N SER A 74 -7.79 -22.84 -14.57
CA SER A 74 -7.95 -23.24 -15.98
C SER A 74 -7.74 -22.11 -16.98
N THR A 75 -7.60 -20.85 -16.53
CA THR A 75 -7.32 -19.73 -17.44
C THR A 75 -5.90 -19.82 -17.96
N LEU A 76 -5.78 -20.25 -19.22
CA LEU A 76 -4.56 -20.13 -20.00
C LEU A 76 -4.55 -18.74 -20.66
N LEU A 77 -3.54 -17.95 -20.32
CA LEU A 77 -3.20 -16.74 -21.06
C LEU A 77 -2.19 -17.15 -22.12
N ASP A 78 -2.68 -17.61 -23.28
CA ASP A 78 -1.88 -18.17 -24.38
C ASP A 78 -1.88 -17.29 -25.64
N ARG A 79 -2.71 -16.25 -25.67
CA ARG A 79 -2.82 -15.30 -26.78
C ARG A 79 -2.43 -13.89 -26.36
N CYS A 80 -1.69 -13.22 -27.24
CA CYS A 80 -1.46 -11.78 -27.20
C CYS A 80 -2.21 -11.15 -28.37
N GLU A 81 -2.86 -10.00 -28.16
CA GLU A 81 -3.40 -9.22 -29.26
C GLU A 81 -2.23 -8.66 -30.08
N SER A 82 -2.13 -9.05 -31.35
CA SER A 82 -0.97 -8.78 -32.22
C SER A 82 -0.77 -7.29 -32.48
N ILE A 83 -0.07 -6.61 -31.57
CA ILE A 83 0.43 -5.24 -31.76
C ILE A 83 1.76 -5.24 -32.54
N SER A 84 2.41 -6.40 -32.67
CA SER A 84 3.73 -6.59 -33.27
C SER A 84 3.67 -7.51 -34.49
N ALA A 85 4.51 -7.22 -35.50
CA ALA A 85 4.68 -8.05 -36.70
C ALA A 85 5.32 -9.43 -36.40
N THR A 86 6.02 -9.57 -35.28
CA THR A 86 6.65 -10.83 -34.86
C THR A 86 5.67 -11.68 -34.03
N PRO A 87 5.49 -12.98 -34.35
CA PRO A 87 4.65 -13.87 -33.56
C PRO A 87 5.28 -14.13 -32.18
N LEU A 88 4.52 -13.88 -31.11
CA LEU A 88 4.94 -14.11 -29.73
C LEU A 88 4.21 -15.33 -29.16
N THR A 89 4.94 -16.20 -28.47
CA THR A 89 4.35 -17.29 -27.69
C THR A 89 4.15 -16.85 -26.25
N VAL A 90 2.92 -16.92 -25.74
CA VAL A 90 2.60 -16.55 -24.36
C VAL A 90 2.39 -17.82 -23.53
N ARG A 91 3.01 -17.87 -22.34
CA ARG A 91 2.79 -18.94 -21.37
C ARG A 91 2.76 -18.37 -19.97
N ASN A 92 1.86 -18.88 -19.15
CA ASN A 92 1.81 -18.52 -17.75
C ASN A 92 2.96 -19.17 -16.95
N LEU A 93 3.68 -18.37 -16.16
CA LEU A 93 4.78 -18.85 -15.30
C LEU A 93 4.28 -19.32 -13.93
N CYS A 94 3.24 -18.66 -13.40
CA CYS A 94 2.72 -18.89 -12.06
C CYS A 94 1.19 -18.79 -12.07
N ARG A 95 0.52 -19.53 -11.19
CA ARG A 95 -0.95 -19.43 -11.09
C ARG A 95 -1.38 -17.98 -10.79
N PRO A 96 -2.40 -17.44 -11.49
CA PRO A 96 -2.90 -16.10 -11.20
C PRO A 96 -3.34 -15.99 -9.74
N THR A 97 -3.07 -14.83 -9.15
CA THR A 97 -3.47 -14.55 -7.77
C THR A 97 -4.96 -14.22 -7.67
N LEU A 98 -5.51 -14.39 -6.47
CA LEU A 98 -6.86 -13.94 -6.19
C LEU A 98 -6.87 -12.44 -5.90
N PRO A 99 -7.99 -11.74 -6.18
CA PRO A 99 -8.18 -10.38 -5.71
C PRO A 99 -7.97 -10.30 -4.20
N ALA A 100 -7.08 -9.41 -3.78
CA ALA A 100 -6.87 -9.07 -2.38
C ALA A 100 -7.53 -7.72 -2.09
N TYR A 101 -8.51 -7.71 -1.19
CA TYR A 101 -9.18 -6.50 -0.76
C TYR A 101 -8.59 -6.04 0.58
N PRO A 102 -8.41 -4.74 0.81
CA PRO A 102 -7.93 -4.24 2.08
C PRO A 102 -8.94 -4.58 3.20
N PRO A 103 -8.47 -4.87 4.42
CA PRO A 103 -9.35 -5.10 5.57
C PRO A 103 -10.22 -3.87 5.83
N ALA A 104 -11.52 -4.08 6.04
CA ALA A 104 -12.49 -3.02 6.34
C ALA A 104 -12.81 -2.87 7.83
N GLU A 105 -12.30 -3.78 8.67
CA GLU A 105 -12.61 -3.91 10.09
C GLU A 105 -11.49 -3.30 10.98
N ASP A 106 -11.67 -3.34 12.30
CA ASP A 106 -10.60 -3.08 13.31
C ASP A 106 -9.84 -1.76 13.24
N ARG A 107 -10.53 -0.66 12.88
CA ARG A 107 -9.92 0.67 12.79
C ARG A 107 -8.68 0.66 11.88
N TYR A 108 -8.64 -0.26 10.90
CA TYR A 108 -7.51 -0.46 10.01
C TYR A 108 -7.03 0.86 9.39
N HIS A 109 -7.96 1.68 8.88
CA HIS A 109 -7.66 2.99 8.32
C HIS A 109 -6.99 3.94 9.32
N TRP A 110 -7.40 3.91 10.59
CA TRP A 110 -6.75 4.71 11.63
C TRP A 110 -5.34 4.22 11.93
N ARG A 111 -5.14 2.91 12.05
CA ARG A 111 -3.79 2.32 12.21
C ARG A 111 -2.87 2.65 11.03
N VAL A 112 -3.42 2.66 9.82
CA VAL A 112 -2.69 3.08 8.61
C VAL A 112 -2.27 4.55 8.72
N MET A 113 -3.20 5.45 9.04
CA MET A 113 -2.87 6.87 9.21
C MET A 113 -1.89 7.13 10.35
N SER A 114 -2.00 6.39 11.46
CA SER A 114 -1.13 6.55 12.63
C SER A 114 0.32 6.19 12.35
N HIS A 115 0.60 5.12 11.60
CA HIS A 115 1.99 4.72 11.31
C HIS A 115 2.67 5.59 10.23
N LEU A 116 1.89 6.31 9.41
CA LEU A 116 2.42 7.30 8.46
C LEU A 116 2.85 8.61 9.16
N GLY A 117 2.49 8.79 10.42
CA GLY A 117 2.87 9.96 11.21
C GLY A 117 4.34 9.97 11.60
N THR A 118 4.95 11.14 11.65
CA THR A 118 6.38 11.33 12.00
C THR A 118 6.75 10.86 13.41
N ARG A 119 5.76 10.71 14.31
CA ARG A 119 5.98 10.23 15.68
C ARG A 119 6.07 8.72 15.80
N PHE A 120 5.78 7.98 14.73
CA PHE A 120 5.68 6.53 14.76
C PHE A 120 7.02 5.85 15.12
N LEU A 121 8.16 6.40 14.68
CA LEU A 121 9.50 5.88 15.00
C LEU A 121 9.77 5.79 16.51
N ASN A 122 9.33 6.80 17.26
CA ASN A 122 9.57 6.85 18.71
C ASN A 122 8.83 5.73 19.45
N MET A 123 7.81 5.14 18.84
CA MET A 123 7.02 4.04 19.39
C MET A 123 7.51 2.66 18.92
N MET A 124 8.48 2.61 18.00
CA MET A 124 8.96 1.39 17.35
C MET A 124 10.07 0.67 18.13
N SER A 125 10.26 0.96 19.43
CA SER A 125 11.21 0.24 20.30
C SER A 125 10.73 -1.16 20.74
N SER A 126 9.72 -1.73 20.07
CA SER A 126 9.15 -3.03 20.42
C SER A 126 8.87 -3.86 19.18
N ALA A 127 9.22 -5.14 19.26
CA ALA A 127 8.88 -6.13 18.25
C ALA A 127 7.36 -6.25 18.05
N GLU A 128 6.55 -6.03 19.08
CA GLU A 128 5.10 -6.05 18.96
C GLU A 128 4.58 -4.93 18.07
N VAL A 129 5.14 -3.72 18.19
CA VAL A 129 4.74 -2.57 17.38
C VAL A 129 5.16 -2.79 15.92
N LEU A 130 6.38 -3.27 15.68
CA LEU A 130 6.84 -3.57 14.32
C LEU A 130 5.98 -4.67 13.67
N ARG A 131 5.70 -5.78 14.37
CA ARG A 131 4.80 -6.84 13.90
C ARG A 131 3.39 -6.31 13.62
N GLY A 132 2.85 -5.50 14.53
CA GLY A 132 1.54 -4.89 14.42
C GLY A 132 1.41 -3.88 13.27
N THR A 133 2.50 -3.26 12.84
CA THR A 133 2.51 -2.38 11.67
C THR A 133 2.71 -3.16 10.39
N LEU A 134 3.63 -4.13 10.36
CA LEU A 134 3.84 -4.96 9.18
C LEU A 134 2.63 -5.85 8.87
N SER A 135 1.87 -6.26 9.89
CA SER A 135 0.62 -7.02 9.70
C SER A 135 -0.46 -6.23 8.95
N LEU A 136 -0.39 -4.88 8.94
CA LEU A 136 -1.30 -4.05 8.13
C LEU A 136 -1.15 -4.32 6.63
N TYR A 137 -0.01 -4.85 6.18
CA TYR A 137 0.23 -5.19 4.78
C TYR A 137 -0.11 -6.65 4.46
N ASN A 138 -0.41 -7.49 5.46
CA ASN A 138 -0.76 -8.90 5.25
C ASN A 138 -2.27 -9.08 4.98
N TRP A 139 -2.79 -8.54 3.87
CA TRP A 139 -4.23 -8.59 3.54
C TRP A 139 -4.78 -9.96 3.21
N ARG A 140 -3.90 -10.94 2.96
CA ARG A 140 -4.28 -12.30 2.58
C ARG A 140 -4.18 -13.29 3.73
N GLU A 141 -3.73 -12.83 4.90
CA GLU A 141 -3.52 -13.65 6.10
C GLU A 141 -2.73 -14.93 5.79
N ASP A 142 -1.71 -14.81 4.94
CA ASP A 142 -0.91 -15.96 4.53
C ASP A 142 -0.12 -16.49 5.73
N GLU A 143 -0.23 -17.80 5.98
CA GLU A 143 0.49 -18.48 7.08
C GLU A 143 2.01 -18.26 6.99
N LEU A 144 2.56 -18.23 5.77
CA LEU A 144 4.00 -17.97 5.59
C LEU A 144 4.36 -16.56 6.04
N ASN A 145 3.52 -15.57 5.75
CA ASN A 145 3.75 -14.20 6.19
C ASN A 145 3.58 -14.09 7.71
N ASN A 146 2.60 -14.77 8.30
CA ASN A 146 2.43 -14.79 9.75
C ASN A 146 3.65 -15.41 10.44
N ARG A 147 4.20 -16.52 9.91
CA ARG A 147 5.44 -17.12 10.43
C ARG A 147 6.63 -16.16 10.37
N ARG A 148 6.79 -15.42 9.25
CA ARG A 148 7.84 -14.40 9.11
C ARG A 148 7.65 -13.23 10.08
N LEU A 149 6.41 -12.79 10.30
CA LEU A 149 6.12 -11.75 11.29
C LEU A 149 6.45 -12.23 12.70
N ASP A 150 6.06 -13.46 13.06
CA ASP A 150 6.36 -14.07 14.35
C ASP A 150 7.85 -14.31 14.56
N ALA A 151 8.64 -14.35 13.49
CA ALA A 151 10.10 -14.47 13.56
C ALA A 151 10.79 -13.23 14.12
N ILE A 152 10.09 -12.08 14.21
CA ILE A 152 10.64 -10.86 14.81
C ILE A 152 10.62 -11.02 16.33
N LEU A 153 11.80 -11.25 16.92
CA LEU A 153 11.97 -11.51 18.34
C LEU A 153 12.11 -10.20 19.14
N ALA A 154 12.97 -9.30 18.67
CA ALA A 154 13.30 -8.06 19.37
C ALA A 154 13.58 -6.94 18.37
N VAL A 155 13.33 -5.70 18.80
CA VAL A 155 13.67 -4.48 18.08
C VAL A 155 14.24 -3.49 19.09
N SER A 156 15.47 -3.04 18.86
CA SER A 156 16.13 -1.99 19.63
C SER A 156 16.45 -0.83 18.69
N HIS A 157 16.49 0.38 19.23
CA HIS A 157 17.00 1.51 18.48
C HIS A 157 17.93 2.37 19.34
N HIS A 158 19.02 2.83 18.74
CA HIS A 158 20.03 3.63 19.41
C HIS A 158 20.23 4.93 18.65
N ARG A 159 20.34 6.04 19.38
CA ARG A 159 20.57 7.33 18.74
C ARG A 159 22.06 7.49 18.46
N ILE A 160 22.41 7.62 17.19
CA ILE A 160 23.79 7.83 16.77
C ILE A 160 24.03 9.33 16.59
N GLN A 161 25.21 9.78 17.02
CA GLN A 161 25.68 11.14 16.78
C GLN A 161 27.07 11.06 16.15
N ARG A 162 27.25 11.74 15.03
CA ARG A 162 28.53 11.80 14.33
C ARG A 162 28.86 13.23 13.96
N PHE A 163 30.08 13.65 14.23
CA PHE A 163 30.60 14.91 13.69
C PHE A 163 31.19 14.67 12.30
N GLU A 164 30.73 15.42 11.32
CA GLU A 164 31.24 15.37 9.95
C GLU A 164 31.35 16.79 9.39
N GLN A 165 32.54 17.16 8.89
CA GLN A 165 32.85 18.48 8.33
C GLN A 165 32.43 19.68 9.22
N GLY A 166 32.53 19.53 10.55
CA GLY A 166 32.16 20.58 11.51
C GLY A 166 30.67 20.63 11.88
N PHE A 167 29.83 19.75 11.33
CA PHE A 167 28.41 19.64 11.67
C PHE A 167 28.14 18.40 12.51
N LEU A 168 27.21 18.49 13.47
CA LEU A 168 26.71 17.36 14.25
C LEU A 168 25.53 16.70 13.51
N LEU A 169 25.78 15.53 12.93
CA LEU A 169 24.75 14.68 12.34
C LEU A 169 24.11 13.79 13.42
N ARG A 170 22.79 13.66 13.36
CA ARG A 170 21.99 12.83 14.27
C ARG A 170 21.30 11.75 13.44
N GLY A 171 21.58 10.50 13.77
CA GLY A 171 21.01 9.32 13.14
C GLY A 171 20.24 8.44 14.13
N LEU A 172 19.58 7.43 13.58
CA LEU A 172 18.93 6.37 14.33
C LEU A 172 19.49 5.04 13.82
N ASP A 173 20.02 4.25 14.74
CA ASP A 173 20.33 2.83 14.52
C ASP A 173 19.11 2.01 14.89
N ILE A 174 18.77 1.02 14.07
CA ILE A 174 17.65 0.11 14.33
C ILE A 174 18.19 -1.31 14.18
N GLU A 175 18.19 -2.04 15.29
CA GLU A 175 18.61 -3.42 15.34
C GLU A 175 17.37 -4.29 15.48
N VAL A 176 17.25 -5.30 14.62
CA VAL A 176 16.12 -6.23 14.60
C VAL A 176 16.65 -7.65 14.73
N THR A 177 16.24 -8.33 15.79
CA THR A 177 16.60 -9.74 16.03
C THR A 177 15.55 -10.64 15.39
N LEU A 178 16.00 -11.53 14.51
CA LEU A 178 15.15 -12.45 13.77
C LEU A 178 15.45 -13.92 14.12
N ASP A 179 14.39 -14.72 14.28
CA ASP A 179 14.45 -16.18 14.36
C ASP A 179 14.56 -16.76 12.94
N GLY A 180 15.78 -17.16 12.56
CA GLY A 180 16.05 -17.73 11.23
C GLY A 180 15.29 -19.02 10.94
N SER A 181 14.88 -19.77 11.97
CA SER A 181 14.19 -21.06 11.82
C SER A 181 12.77 -20.93 11.24
N ARG A 182 12.17 -19.73 11.33
CA ARG A 182 10.82 -19.45 10.80
C ARG A 182 10.80 -19.01 9.34
N PHE A 183 11.97 -18.87 8.73
CA PHE A 183 12.12 -18.53 7.32
C PHE A 183 12.35 -19.78 6.46
N THR A 184 12.06 -19.68 5.17
CA THR A 184 12.22 -20.80 4.23
C THR A 184 13.69 -21.07 3.84
N GLY A 185 14.60 -20.17 4.21
CA GLY A 185 16.05 -20.30 4.02
C GLY A 185 16.77 -18.96 4.15
N ALA A 186 18.10 -18.97 4.02
CA ALA A 186 18.94 -17.77 4.19
C ALA A 186 18.58 -16.64 3.20
N GLY A 187 18.16 -16.98 1.98
CA GLY A 187 17.72 -16.00 0.98
C GLY A 187 16.44 -15.25 1.40
N ASP A 188 15.52 -15.93 2.08
CA ASP A 188 14.27 -15.34 2.57
C ASP A 188 14.57 -14.37 3.74
N VAL A 189 15.50 -14.73 4.63
CA VAL A 189 15.98 -13.83 5.70
C VAL A 189 16.63 -12.58 5.11
N HIS A 190 17.51 -12.73 4.11
CA HIS A 190 18.19 -11.59 3.50
C HIS A 190 17.21 -10.66 2.76
N LEU A 191 16.28 -11.23 1.99
CA LEU A 191 15.25 -10.46 1.29
C LEU A 191 14.35 -9.71 2.28
N PHE A 192 13.98 -10.36 3.39
CA PHE A 192 13.23 -9.72 4.46
C PHE A 192 14.02 -8.58 5.11
N GLY A 193 15.31 -8.77 5.35
CA GLY A 193 16.21 -7.72 5.83
C GLY A 193 16.28 -6.51 4.89
N ASP A 194 16.43 -6.72 3.57
CA ASP A 194 16.44 -5.62 2.59
C ASP A 194 15.08 -4.91 2.51
N MET A 195 13.97 -5.65 2.63
CA MET A 195 12.64 -5.08 2.74
C MET A 195 12.52 -4.17 3.98
N LEU A 196 12.96 -4.63 5.15
CA LEU A 196 12.96 -3.83 6.38
C LEU A 196 13.83 -2.58 6.25
N ASN A 197 15.01 -2.70 5.65
CA ASN A 197 15.89 -1.55 5.40
C ASN A 197 15.19 -0.48 4.57
N ARG A 198 14.53 -0.86 3.47
CA ARG A 198 13.75 0.08 2.62
C ARG A 198 12.55 0.66 3.36
N PHE A 199 11.89 -0.14 4.19
CA PHE A 199 10.79 0.31 5.04
C PHE A 199 11.27 1.39 6.02
N PHE A 200 12.33 1.15 6.77
CA PHE A 200 12.87 2.11 7.74
C PHE A 200 13.36 3.39 7.07
N ARG A 201 13.93 3.34 5.87
CA ARG A 201 14.30 4.56 5.11
C ARG A 201 13.11 5.45 4.77
N THR A 202 11.91 4.89 4.64
CA THR A 202 10.69 5.65 4.36
C THR A 202 10.14 6.31 5.62
N VAL A 203 10.21 5.62 6.75
CA VAL A 203 9.68 6.10 8.03
C VAL A 203 10.69 7.04 8.72
N CYS A 204 11.99 6.75 8.62
CA CYS A 204 13.09 7.56 9.15
C CYS A 204 13.40 8.74 8.22
N ARG A 205 12.96 9.93 8.62
CA ARG A 205 13.33 11.20 7.96
C ARG A 205 14.65 11.79 8.46
N TYR A 206 15.43 11.06 9.26
CA TYR A 206 16.75 11.49 9.71
C TYR A 206 17.77 11.36 8.58
N GLU A 207 18.64 12.35 8.45
CA GLU A 207 19.52 12.59 7.30
C GLU A 207 20.62 11.52 7.12
N SER A 208 20.75 10.60 8.08
CA SER A 208 21.58 9.41 7.98
C SER A 208 20.93 8.22 8.69
N VAL A 209 20.39 7.28 7.90
CA VAL A 209 19.96 5.95 8.37
C VAL A 209 21.10 4.99 8.03
N GLN A 210 21.78 4.46 9.05
CA GLN A 210 22.67 3.32 8.85
C GLN A 210 21.84 2.06 8.59
N PRO A 211 22.34 1.09 7.79
CA PRO A 211 21.62 -0.13 7.51
C PRO A 211 21.23 -0.82 8.82
N ALA A 212 19.98 -1.29 8.91
CA ALA A 212 19.53 -2.08 10.05
C ALA A 212 20.29 -3.41 10.05
N ASP A 213 21.12 -3.64 11.07
CA ASP A 213 21.89 -4.88 11.20
C ASP A 213 20.97 -5.98 11.75
N ALA A 214 20.45 -6.82 10.85
CA ALA A 214 19.63 -7.97 11.21
C ALA A 214 20.53 -9.07 11.79
N HIS A 215 20.51 -9.23 13.11
CA HIS A 215 21.23 -10.31 13.80
C HIS A 215 20.33 -11.55 13.83
N CYS A 216 20.76 -12.60 13.11
CA CYS A 216 20.08 -13.90 13.09
C CYS A 216 20.56 -14.73 14.28
N SER A 217 19.67 -15.05 15.21
CA SER A 217 19.95 -16.02 16.27
C SER A 217 19.68 -17.42 15.71
N THR A 218 20.71 -18.26 15.62
CA THR A 218 20.59 -19.71 15.34
C THR A 218 20.03 -20.47 16.52
#